data_AF-A0A2M8JZI8-F1
#
_entry.id   AF-A0A2M8JZI8-F1
#
_cell.length_a   1.000
_cell.length_b   1.000
_cell.length_c   1.000
_cell.angle_alpha   90.00
_cell.angle_beta   90.00
_cell.angle_gamma   90.00
#
_symmetry.space_group_name_H-M   'P 1'
#
loop_
_entity.id
_entity.type
_entity.pdbx_description
1 polymer ?
#
loop_
_entity_poly.entity_id
_entity_poly.type
_entity_poly.pdbx_seq_one_letter_code
_entity_poly.pdbx_strand_id
1 'polypeptide(L)'
;MKLKIILIAVLLKTTVLGFSQTNNLDSLLNAFKSKDFDEVVINAKTVLESKQKEVIPALIQLLESTEYVKLYYSPSLMYPGTKRFISENEKIIPYEIDWISIRAGWLLEELTFKDFGFRSTAIANPTLEEIKLNNRIEANERIYTVNWQNRQTETQIIQNRKVLAEKATIWWEQNKESWTRVSALKTALQSNNEFCISNALSFMSDYAGYKKSCDNFYELYNNELWPHIVLLKHSLIKSILEKVEDFFYLRGPQ
;
A
#
# COMPACT_ATOMS: atom_id res chain seq x y z
N MET A 1 -37.00 52.80 -16.73
CA MET A 1 -35.76 52.11 -17.20
C MET A 1 -34.77 52.07 -16.04
N LYS A 2 -34.02 50.97 -15.90
CA LYS A 2 -32.94 50.73 -14.90
C LYS A 2 -33.39 50.24 -13.52
N LEU A 3 -34.02 49.06 -13.41
CA LEU A 3 -33.94 48.24 -12.19
C LEU A 3 -34.47 46.79 -12.36
N LYS A 4 -34.22 46.10 -13.48
CA LYS A 4 -34.68 44.69 -13.67
C LYS A 4 -33.73 43.79 -14.48
N ILE A 5 -32.44 44.11 -14.60
CA ILE A 5 -31.47 43.29 -15.36
C ILE A 5 -30.18 43.12 -14.56
N ILE A 6 -30.26 42.73 -13.28
CA ILE A 6 -29.10 42.27 -12.51
C ILE A 6 -29.57 41.18 -11.53
N LEU A 7 -30.15 40.08 -12.01
CA LEU A 7 -30.41 38.92 -11.14
C LEU A 7 -30.44 37.57 -11.87
N ILE A 8 -29.87 37.48 -13.08
CA ILE A 8 -29.78 36.21 -13.85
C ILE A 8 -28.32 35.86 -14.19
N ALA A 9 -27.35 36.74 -13.91
CA ALA A 9 -25.93 36.49 -14.22
C ALA A 9 -25.11 35.89 -13.06
N VAL A 10 -25.71 35.69 -11.87
CA VAL A 10 -24.99 35.19 -10.68
C VAL A 10 -25.26 33.70 -10.40
N LEU A 11 -26.17 33.06 -11.14
CA LEU A 11 -26.58 31.65 -10.90
C LEU A 11 -26.02 30.63 -11.91
N LEU A 12 -25.00 31.01 -12.69
CA LEU A 12 -24.41 30.16 -13.73
C LEU A 12 -22.87 30.05 -13.66
N LYS A 13 -22.31 30.15 -12.44
CA LYS A 13 -20.86 29.99 -12.19
C LYS A 13 -20.52 29.01 -11.05
N THR A 14 -21.25 27.92 -10.89
CA THR A 14 -20.92 26.90 -9.87
C THR A 14 -20.82 25.45 -10.37
N THR A 15 -20.82 25.17 -11.68
CA THR A 15 -20.85 23.76 -12.15
C THR A 15 -19.70 23.30 -13.04
N VAL A 16 -18.57 24.01 -13.16
CA VAL A 16 -17.47 23.58 -14.06
C VAL A 16 -16.11 23.39 -13.36
N LEU A 17 -16.06 23.25 -12.03
CA LEU A 17 -14.80 22.93 -11.33
C LEU A 17 -14.56 21.43 -11.07
N GLY A 18 -15.39 20.53 -11.61
CA GLY A 18 -15.26 19.08 -11.36
C GLY A 18 -14.43 18.26 -12.37
N PHE A 19 -14.09 18.80 -13.54
CA PHE A 19 -13.58 17.97 -14.66
C PHE A 19 -12.06 18.02 -14.90
N SER A 20 -11.29 18.80 -14.14
CA SER A 20 -9.83 18.91 -14.35
C SER A 20 -8.98 18.01 -13.44
N GLN A 21 -9.54 17.45 -12.36
CA GLN A 21 -8.79 16.54 -11.46
C GLN A 21 -8.94 15.07 -11.86
N THR A 22 -10.08 14.66 -12.42
CA THR A 22 -10.36 13.29 -12.87
C THR A 22 -9.38 12.80 -13.93
N ASN A 23 -9.02 13.63 -14.91
CA ASN A 23 -8.07 13.26 -15.97
C ASN A 23 -6.67 12.89 -15.46
N ASN A 24 -6.25 13.40 -14.29
CA ASN A 24 -4.95 13.06 -13.69
C ASN A 24 -5.04 11.73 -12.93
N LEU A 25 -6.09 11.53 -12.12
CA LEU A 25 -6.26 10.30 -11.36
C LEU A 25 -6.45 9.07 -12.26
N ASP A 26 -7.29 9.17 -13.29
CA ASP A 26 -7.51 8.06 -14.23
C ASP A 26 -6.23 7.68 -14.98
N SER A 27 -5.42 8.67 -15.37
CA SER A 27 -4.11 8.44 -15.97
C SER A 27 -3.17 7.70 -15.02
N LEU A 28 -3.15 8.08 -13.74
CA LEU A 28 -2.34 7.41 -12.72
C LEU A 28 -2.80 5.98 -12.47
N LEU A 29 -4.11 5.73 -12.40
CA LEU A 29 -4.66 4.38 -12.23
C LEU A 29 -4.35 3.49 -13.44
N ASN A 30 -4.42 4.05 -14.66
CA ASN A 30 -4.02 3.34 -15.86
C ASN A 30 -2.52 3.01 -15.88
N ALA A 31 -1.66 3.96 -15.47
CA ALA A 31 -0.23 3.70 -15.30
C ALA A 31 0.03 2.61 -14.23
N PHE A 32 -0.72 2.64 -13.12
CA PHE A 32 -0.61 1.64 -12.05
C PHE A 32 -1.01 0.23 -12.49
N LYS A 33 -1.86 0.09 -13.52
CA LYS A 33 -2.20 -1.18 -14.18
C LYS A 33 -1.16 -1.65 -15.21
N SER A 34 -0.09 -0.90 -15.45
CA SER A 34 0.94 -1.25 -16.44
C SER A 34 1.64 -2.59 -16.13
N LYS A 35 2.34 -3.13 -17.13
CA LYS A 35 3.24 -4.28 -17.00
C LYS A 35 4.64 -3.89 -16.54
N ASP A 36 5.03 -2.64 -16.74
CA ASP A 36 6.34 -2.11 -16.37
C ASP A 36 6.36 -1.73 -14.89
N PHE A 37 6.98 -2.58 -14.07
CA PHE A 37 6.93 -2.44 -12.63
C PHE A 37 7.78 -1.27 -12.12
N ASP A 38 9.06 -1.26 -12.49
CA ASP A 38 10.07 -0.38 -11.89
C ASP A 38 9.85 1.08 -12.28
N GLU A 39 9.55 1.35 -13.55
CA GLU A 39 9.43 2.72 -14.06
C GLU A 39 8.00 3.27 -14.00
N VAL A 40 6.98 2.43 -14.24
CA VAL A 40 5.61 2.92 -14.40
C VAL A 40 4.75 2.63 -13.17
N VAL A 41 4.68 1.37 -12.73
CA VAL A 41 3.81 0.99 -11.61
C VAL A 41 4.29 1.62 -10.30
N ILE A 42 5.58 1.59 -9.98
CA ILE A 42 6.11 2.19 -8.75
C ILE A 42 5.95 3.71 -8.73
N ASN A 43 6.22 4.39 -9.84
CA ASN A 43 6.02 5.83 -9.93
C ASN A 43 4.54 6.21 -9.78
N ALA A 44 3.64 5.50 -10.47
CA ALA A 44 2.20 5.69 -10.32
C ALA A 44 1.75 5.43 -8.88
N LYS A 45 2.23 4.35 -8.25
CA LYS A 45 1.93 4.03 -6.84
C LYS A 45 2.30 5.17 -5.91
N THR A 46 3.53 5.68 -6.00
CA THR A 46 4.04 6.75 -5.13
C THR A 46 3.17 8.01 -5.26
N VAL A 47 2.80 8.38 -6.49
CA VAL A 47 1.94 9.54 -6.73
C VAL A 47 0.52 9.29 -6.22
N LEU A 48 -0.06 8.11 -6.45
CA LEU A 48 -1.37 7.72 -5.94
C LEU A 48 -1.40 7.75 -4.40
N GLU A 49 -0.38 7.22 -3.74
CA GLU A 49 -0.25 7.23 -2.28
C GLU A 49 -0.19 8.66 -1.72
N SER A 50 0.48 9.58 -2.42
CA SER A 50 0.56 10.99 -2.02
C SER A 50 -0.80 11.70 -2.03
N LYS A 51 -1.76 11.22 -2.82
CA LYS A 51 -3.15 11.74 -2.87
C LYS A 51 -4.01 11.37 -1.67
N GLN A 52 -3.51 10.48 -0.80
CA GLN A 52 -4.14 10.10 0.47
C GLN A 52 -5.63 9.72 0.33
N LYS A 53 -6.51 10.48 1.00
CA LYS A 53 -7.95 10.25 1.06
C LYS A 53 -8.62 10.22 -0.32
N GLU A 54 -8.12 11.04 -1.24
CA GLU A 54 -8.69 11.21 -2.59
C GLU A 54 -8.65 9.92 -3.41
N VAL A 55 -7.62 9.08 -3.23
CA VAL A 55 -7.41 7.89 -4.07
C VAL A 55 -8.18 6.65 -3.58
N ILE A 56 -8.60 6.63 -2.31
CA ILE A 56 -9.21 5.45 -1.67
C ILE A 56 -10.46 4.95 -2.43
N PRO A 57 -11.45 5.80 -2.80
CA PRO A 57 -12.62 5.33 -3.53
C PRO A 57 -12.28 4.67 -4.87
N ALA A 58 -11.28 5.20 -5.58
CA ALA A 58 -10.87 4.67 -6.87
C ALA A 58 -10.10 3.33 -6.74
N LEU A 59 -9.29 3.17 -5.68
CA LEU A 59 -8.67 1.88 -5.37
C LEU A 59 -9.71 0.82 -5.02
N ILE A 60 -10.74 1.20 -4.26
CA ILE A 60 -11.86 0.30 -3.91
C ILE A 60 -12.58 -0.19 -5.17
N GLN A 61 -12.84 0.70 -6.14
CA GLN A 61 -13.41 0.30 -7.43
C GLN A 61 -12.52 -0.70 -8.19
N LEU A 62 -11.19 -0.52 -8.15
CA LEU A 62 -10.26 -1.46 -8.78
C LEU A 62 -10.23 -2.85 -8.13
N LEU A 63 -10.66 -3.00 -6.86
CA LEU A 63 -10.71 -4.30 -6.18
C LEU A 63 -11.67 -5.28 -6.87
N GLU A 64 -12.64 -4.78 -7.63
CA GLU A 64 -13.56 -5.61 -8.40
C GLU A 64 -12.99 -6.07 -9.75
N SER A 65 -11.87 -5.49 -10.19
CA SER A 65 -11.27 -5.79 -11.49
C SER A 65 -10.90 -7.27 -11.61
N THR A 66 -11.23 -7.82 -12.77
CA THR A 66 -10.89 -9.19 -13.17
C THR A 66 -9.65 -9.24 -14.05
N GLU A 67 -9.01 -8.09 -14.29
CA GLU A 67 -7.86 -7.99 -15.19
C GLU A 67 -6.65 -8.69 -14.57
N TYR A 68 -6.02 -9.55 -15.37
CA TYR A 68 -4.72 -10.16 -15.09
C TYR A 68 -3.68 -9.53 -16.02
N VAL A 69 -2.76 -8.76 -15.44
CA VAL A 69 -1.71 -8.04 -16.15
C VAL A 69 -0.37 -8.49 -15.59
N LYS A 70 0.20 -9.52 -16.22
CA LYS A 70 1.50 -10.04 -15.85
C LYS A 70 2.59 -8.97 -15.97
N LEU A 71 3.29 -8.72 -14.86
CA LEU A 71 4.42 -7.80 -14.84
C LEU A 71 5.57 -8.32 -15.72
N TYR A 72 6.28 -7.39 -16.34
CA TYR A 72 7.57 -7.71 -16.96
C TYR A 72 8.55 -8.19 -15.91
N TYR A 73 9.52 -8.97 -16.36
CA TYR A 73 10.59 -9.42 -15.50
C TYR A 73 11.33 -8.21 -14.94
N SER A 74 11.33 -8.08 -13.62
CA SER A 74 12.16 -7.14 -12.88
C SER A 74 13.13 -7.95 -12.02
N PRO A 75 14.45 -7.73 -12.17
CA PRO A 75 15.47 -8.50 -11.45
C PRO A 75 15.42 -8.26 -9.94
N SER A 76 14.84 -7.13 -9.52
CA SER A 76 14.78 -6.66 -8.13
C SER A 76 13.41 -6.88 -7.47
N LEU A 77 12.44 -7.46 -8.17
CA LEU A 77 11.10 -7.68 -7.65
C LEU A 77 10.84 -9.16 -7.40
N MET A 78 10.45 -9.47 -6.17
CA MET A 78 9.99 -10.80 -5.78
C MET A 78 8.55 -10.74 -5.27
N TYR A 79 7.66 -11.53 -5.87
CA TYR A 79 6.25 -11.65 -5.47
C TYR A 79 5.70 -13.02 -5.92
N PRO A 80 4.53 -13.49 -5.46
CA PRO A 80 4.00 -14.83 -5.76
C PRO A 80 3.79 -15.20 -7.25
N GLY A 81 3.96 -14.28 -8.19
CA GLY A 81 4.01 -14.54 -9.65
C GLY A 81 5.43 -14.60 -10.25
N THR A 82 6.45 -14.28 -9.45
CA THR A 82 7.87 -14.27 -9.87
C THR A 82 8.37 -15.68 -10.10
N LYS A 83 8.98 -15.93 -11.27
CA LYS A 83 9.59 -17.23 -11.59
C LYS A 83 11.10 -17.25 -11.39
N ARG A 84 11.75 -16.10 -11.54
CA ARG A 84 13.21 -15.92 -11.46
C ARG A 84 13.50 -14.58 -10.78
N PHE A 85 14.56 -14.46 -9.98
CA PHE A 85 15.02 -13.18 -9.40
C PHE A 85 16.55 -13.13 -9.26
N ILE A 86 17.12 -11.93 -9.10
CA ILE A 86 18.56 -11.69 -8.88
C ILE A 86 18.80 -11.22 -7.44
N SER A 87 19.80 -11.80 -6.77
CA SER A 87 19.94 -11.72 -5.31
C SER A 87 20.34 -10.37 -4.68
N GLU A 88 20.69 -9.37 -5.49
CA GLU A 88 21.54 -8.27 -4.99
C GLU A 88 20.77 -7.05 -4.45
N ASN A 89 19.48 -6.86 -4.75
CA ASN A 89 18.68 -5.73 -4.26
C ASN A 89 17.17 -6.01 -4.36
N GLU A 90 16.67 -6.94 -3.56
CA GLU A 90 15.31 -7.45 -3.73
C GLU A 90 14.25 -6.71 -2.90
N LYS A 91 13.16 -6.34 -3.57
CA LYS A 91 11.91 -5.92 -2.96
C LYS A 91 10.95 -7.11 -2.98
N ILE A 92 10.61 -7.62 -1.79
CA ILE A 92 9.59 -8.66 -1.63
C ILE A 92 8.22 -7.99 -1.46
N ILE A 93 7.29 -8.32 -2.35
CA ILE A 93 5.90 -7.89 -2.28
C ILE A 93 5.04 -9.14 -2.07
N PRO A 94 4.48 -9.34 -0.85
CA PRO A 94 3.70 -10.52 -0.51
C PRO A 94 2.27 -10.47 -1.10
N TYR A 95 2.11 -10.03 -2.35
CA TYR A 95 0.83 -9.84 -3.02
C TYR A 95 0.90 -10.38 -4.44
N GLU A 96 -0.17 -11.03 -4.90
CA GLU A 96 -0.34 -11.51 -6.28
C GLU A 96 -0.57 -10.34 -7.26
N ILE A 97 0.37 -9.41 -7.34
CA ILE A 97 0.24 -8.11 -8.01
C ILE A 97 0.07 -8.19 -9.53
N ASP A 98 0.09 -9.37 -10.14
CA ASP A 98 -0.37 -9.55 -11.52
C ASP A 98 -1.89 -9.35 -11.65
N TRP A 99 -2.66 -9.64 -10.59
CA TRP A 99 -4.08 -9.34 -10.55
C TRP A 99 -4.29 -7.89 -10.16
N ILE A 100 -4.96 -7.11 -11.01
CA ILE A 100 -5.16 -5.68 -10.78
C ILE A 100 -5.93 -5.42 -9.48
N SER A 101 -6.90 -6.26 -9.15
CA SER A 101 -7.64 -6.19 -7.88
C SER A 101 -6.74 -6.38 -6.66
N ILE A 102 -5.80 -7.32 -6.70
CA ILE A 102 -4.85 -7.55 -5.60
C ILE A 102 -3.79 -6.44 -5.55
N ARG A 103 -3.34 -5.93 -6.70
CA ARG A 103 -2.42 -4.78 -6.77
C ARG A 103 -3.04 -3.51 -6.17
N ALA A 104 -4.33 -3.27 -6.42
CA ALA A 104 -5.08 -2.20 -5.77
C ALA A 104 -5.24 -2.45 -4.26
N GLY A 105 -5.51 -3.69 -3.86
CA GLY A 105 -5.53 -4.12 -2.46
C GLY A 105 -4.21 -3.85 -1.74
N TRP A 106 -3.07 -4.15 -2.38
CA TRP A 106 -1.73 -3.85 -1.85
C TRP A 106 -1.55 -2.37 -1.51
N LEU A 107 -1.83 -1.47 -2.46
CA LEU A 107 -1.72 -0.03 -2.20
C LEU A 107 -2.75 0.44 -1.17
N LEU A 108 -3.96 -0.11 -1.18
CA LEU A 108 -4.99 0.26 -0.22
C LEU A 108 -4.62 -0.13 1.22
N GLU A 109 -4.09 -1.34 1.43
CA GLU A 109 -3.62 -1.81 2.74
C GLU A 109 -2.42 -1.00 3.23
N GLU A 110 -1.48 -0.66 2.35
CA GLU A 110 -0.35 0.22 2.68
C GLU A 110 -0.81 1.62 3.07
N LEU A 111 -1.72 2.21 2.28
CA LEU A 111 -2.21 3.57 2.50
C LEU A 111 -3.05 3.71 3.78
N THR A 112 -3.83 2.68 4.11
CA THR A 112 -4.78 2.71 5.23
C THR A 112 -4.26 2.04 6.49
N PHE A 113 -3.12 1.34 6.41
CA PHE A 113 -2.55 0.51 7.48
C PHE A 113 -3.53 -0.54 8.01
N LYS A 114 -4.41 -1.04 7.14
CA LYS A 114 -5.40 -2.06 7.46
C LYS A 114 -5.10 -3.36 6.74
N ASP A 115 -5.40 -4.47 7.41
CA ASP A 115 -5.39 -5.80 6.83
C ASP A 115 -6.78 -6.13 6.28
N PHE A 116 -6.98 -5.90 4.98
CA PHE A 116 -8.19 -6.32 4.30
C PHE A 116 -8.14 -7.81 3.98
N GLY A 117 -6.96 -8.39 3.80
CA GLY A 117 -6.71 -9.80 3.54
C GLY A 117 -6.22 -10.06 2.12
N PHE A 118 -5.67 -9.05 1.44
CA PHE A 118 -5.13 -9.21 0.07
C PHE A 118 -3.75 -9.84 0.04
N ARG A 119 -3.03 -9.83 1.15
CA ARG A 119 -1.69 -10.41 1.28
C ARG A 119 -1.73 -11.93 1.09
N SER A 120 -0.83 -12.44 0.25
CA SER A 120 -0.67 -13.86 0.00
C SER A 120 0.05 -14.55 1.14
N THR A 121 -0.44 -15.72 1.54
CA THR A 121 0.22 -16.61 2.50
C THR A 121 1.38 -17.39 1.88
N ALA A 122 1.58 -17.32 0.56
CA ALA A 122 2.70 -17.97 -0.12
C ALA A 122 4.07 -17.41 0.32
N ILE A 123 4.08 -16.19 0.86
CA ILE A 123 5.26 -15.48 1.38
C ILE A 123 5.13 -15.31 2.90
N ALA A 124 4.30 -16.13 3.57
CA ALA A 124 3.94 -15.91 4.96
C ALA A 124 5.12 -15.94 5.94
N ASN A 125 6.26 -16.58 5.60
CA ASN A 125 7.53 -16.44 6.31
C ASN A 125 8.70 -17.30 5.75
N PRO A 126 8.85 -17.64 4.45
CA PRO A 126 10.17 -18.10 4.04
C PRO A 126 11.10 -16.90 4.07
N THR A 127 12.11 -16.93 4.95
CA THR A 127 13.22 -15.99 4.86
C THR A 127 13.74 -16.04 3.42
N LEU A 128 14.18 -14.91 2.88
CA LEU A 128 14.93 -14.89 1.62
C LEU A 128 16.00 -16.00 1.58
N GLU A 129 16.55 -16.35 2.75
CA GLU A 129 17.44 -17.49 2.96
C GLU A 129 16.80 -18.86 2.67
N GLU A 130 15.56 -19.13 3.07
CA GLU A 130 14.85 -20.37 2.69
C GLU A 130 14.61 -20.44 1.19
N ILE A 131 14.29 -19.30 0.56
CA ILE A 131 14.16 -19.20 -0.89
C ILE A 131 15.52 -19.46 -1.55
N LYS A 132 16.62 -18.88 -1.05
CA LYS A 132 17.97 -19.12 -1.60
C LYS A 132 18.40 -20.59 -1.42
N LEU A 133 18.10 -21.19 -0.27
CA LEU A 133 18.49 -22.56 0.07
C LEU A 133 17.73 -23.61 -0.75
N ASN A 134 16.47 -23.35 -1.09
CA ASN A 134 15.60 -24.32 -1.77
C ASN A 134 15.59 -24.19 -3.30
N ASN A 135 16.27 -23.20 -3.88
CA ASN A 135 16.19 -22.91 -5.32
C ASN A 135 17.52 -23.13 -6.05
N ARG A 136 17.44 -23.58 -7.31
CA ARG A 136 18.61 -23.88 -8.14
C ARG A 136 19.25 -22.59 -8.66
N ILE A 137 20.55 -22.48 -8.45
CA ILE A 137 21.42 -21.46 -9.07
C ILE A 137 21.68 -21.91 -10.50
N GLU A 138 21.32 -21.09 -11.48
CA GLU A 138 21.70 -21.34 -12.87
C GLU A 138 23.22 -21.12 -13.02
N ALA A 139 23.90 -22.03 -13.74
CA ALA A 139 25.30 -22.44 -13.56
C ALA A 139 26.42 -21.39 -13.63
N ASN A 140 26.13 -20.07 -13.69
CA ASN A 140 27.08 -18.97 -13.50
C ASN A 140 26.42 -17.62 -13.13
N GLU A 141 25.14 -17.62 -12.75
CA GLU A 141 24.38 -16.39 -12.46
C GLU A 141 23.67 -16.51 -11.11
N ARG A 142 23.60 -15.42 -10.32
CA ARG A 142 22.84 -15.34 -9.05
C ARG A 142 21.32 -15.29 -9.30
N ILE A 143 20.85 -16.10 -10.24
CA ILE A 143 19.46 -16.23 -10.63
C ILE A 143 18.88 -17.47 -9.97
N TYR A 144 17.81 -17.26 -9.20
CA TYR A 144 17.10 -18.32 -8.49
C TYR A 144 15.74 -18.55 -9.14
N THR A 145 15.41 -19.79 -9.50
CA THR A 145 14.06 -20.15 -9.95
C THR A 145 13.15 -20.36 -8.74
N VAL A 146 12.01 -19.71 -8.65
CA VAL A 146 11.12 -19.76 -7.46
C VAL A 146 9.90 -20.63 -7.70
N ASN A 147 9.58 -21.49 -6.74
CA ASN A 147 8.30 -22.18 -6.65
C ASN A 147 7.53 -21.72 -5.41
N TRP A 148 6.44 -21.00 -5.63
CA TRP A 148 5.59 -20.46 -4.55
C TRP A 148 4.66 -21.54 -4.00
N GLN A 149 5.05 -22.14 -2.89
CA GLN A 149 4.16 -23.02 -2.13
C GLN A 149 3.00 -22.20 -1.55
N ASN A 150 1.81 -22.82 -1.43
CA ASN A 150 0.61 -22.17 -0.87
C ASN A 150 0.13 -20.93 -1.63
N ARG A 151 0.51 -20.78 -2.90
CA ARG A 151 -0.02 -19.75 -3.80
C ARG A 151 -1.54 -19.88 -3.92
N GLN A 152 -2.25 -18.75 -3.87
CA GLN A 152 -3.67 -18.73 -4.17
C GLN A 152 -3.88 -19.16 -5.64
N THR A 153 -4.81 -20.09 -5.85
CA THR A 153 -5.28 -20.43 -7.20
C THR A 153 -6.05 -19.26 -7.79
N GLU A 154 -6.09 -19.18 -9.12
CA GLU A 154 -6.93 -18.21 -9.83
C GLU A 154 -8.40 -18.26 -9.35
N THR A 155 -8.96 -19.45 -9.16
CA THR A 155 -10.31 -19.63 -8.63
C THR A 155 -10.48 -19.01 -7.25
N GLN A 156 -9.53 -19.24 -6.34
CA GLN A 156 -9.56 -18.64 -4.99
C GLN A 156 -9.47 -17.11 -5.07
N ILE A 157 -8.62 -16.57 -5.93
CA ILE A 157 -8.49 -15.12 -6.13
C ILE A 157 -9.80 -14.52 -6.65
N ILE A 158 -10.39 -15.13 -7.68
CA ILE A 158 -11.66 -14.67 -8.28
C ILE A 158 -12.81 -14.73 -7.26
N GLN A 159 -12.86 -15.76 -6.43
CA GLN A 159 -13.89 -15.92 -5.41
C GLN A 159 -13.71 -14.91 -4.26
N ASN A 160 -12.48 -14.79 -3.75
CA ASN A 160 -12.19 -13.97 -2.59
C ASN A 160 -12.24 -12.47 -2.88
N ARG A 161 -11.89 -12.03 -4.10
CA ARG A 161 -11.79 -10.59 -4.40
C ARG A 161 -13.07 -9.82 -4.09
N LYS A 162 -14.24 -10.41 -4.35
CA LYS A 162 -15.54 -9.77 -4.09
C LYS A 162 -15.77 -9.55 -2.60
N VAL A 163 -15.47 -10.57 -1.79
CA VAL A 163 -15.58 -10.50 -0.32
C VAL A 163 -14.61 -9.45 0.23
N LEU A 164 -13.38 -9.42 -0.27
CA LEU A 164 -12.37 -8.44 0.16
C LEU A 164 -12.74 -7.01 -0.28
N ALA A 165 -13.28 -6.83 -1.49
CA ALA A 165 -13.78 -5.55 -2.00
C ALA A 165 -14.97 -5.03 -1.17
N GLU A 166 -15.90 -5.91 -0.81
CA GLU A 166 -17.03 -5.57 0.06
C GLU A 166 -16.54 -5.15 1.46
N LYS A 167 -15.61 -5.90 2.05
CA LYS A 167 -14.99 -5.55 3.34
C LYS A 167 -14.32 -4.17 3.29
N ALA A 168 -13.58 -3.87 2.24
CA ALA A 168 -12.94 -2.58 2.04
C ALA A 168 -13.96 -1.44 1.85
N THR A 169 -15.02 -1.67 1.07
CA THR A 169 -16.12 -0.72 0.85
C THR A 169 -16.83 -0.38 2.15
N ILE A 170 -17.24 -1.39 2.93
CA ILE A 170 -17.92 -1.21 4.22
C ILE A 170 -17.02 -0.43 5.18
N TRP A 171 -15.74 -0.83 5.29
CA TRP A 171 -14.79 -0.11 6.13
C TRP A 171 -14.65 1.34 5.70
N TRP A 172 -14.58 1.62 4.40
CA TRP A 172 -14.42 2.98 3.91
C TRP A 172 -15.64 3.83 4.25
N GLU A 173 -16.86 3.35 4.02
CA GLU A 173 -18.08 4.08 4.36
C GLU A 173 -18.18 4.43 5.85
N GLN A 174 -17.69 3.55 6.73
CA GLN A 174 -17.67 3.77 8.18
C GLN A 174 -16.61 4.78 8.63
N ASN A 175 -15.51 4.93 7.86
CA ASN A 175 -14.34 5.69 8.30
C ASN A 175 -14.10 6.96 7.49
N LYS A 176 -14.74 7.12 6.33
CA LYS A 176 -14.41 8.18 5.36
C LYS A 176 -14.47 9.59 5.93
N GLU A 177 -15.37 9.90 6.86
CA GLU A 177 -15.47 11.27 7.40
C GLU A 177 -14.26 11.62 8.28
N SER A 178 -13.87 10.72 9.18
CA SER A 178 -12.77 10.92 10.14
C SER A 178 -11.41 10.45 9.62
N TRP A 179 -11.34 9.84 8.44
CA TRP A 179 -10.10 9.25 7.95
C TRP A 179 -9.06 10.33 7.62
N THR A 180 -7.90 10.18 8.25
CA THR A 180 -6.64 10.85 7.92
C THR A 180 -5.51 9.83 8.00
N ARG A 181 -4.36 10.13 7.38
CA ARG A 181 -3.17 9.27 7.52
C ARG A 181 -2.74 9.09 8.97
N VAL A 182 -2.80 10.16 9.77
CA VAL A 182 -2.40 10.11 11.20
C VAL A 182 -3.38 9.26 12.01
N SER A 183 -4.70 9.42 11.82
CA SER A 183 -5.67 8.58 12.51
C SER A 183 -5.56 7.10 12.12
N ALA A 184 -5.20 6.81 10.87
CA ALA A 184 -4.96 5.46 10.38
C ALA A 184 -3.72 4.82 11.04
N LEU A 185 -2.59 5.53 11.08
CA LEU A 185 -1.37 5.11 11.78
C LEU A 185 -1.64 4.84 13.26
N LYS A 186 -2.32 5.76 13.95
CA LYS A 186 -2.70 5.61 15.36
C LYS A 186 -3.51 4.33 15.57
N THR A 187 -4.53 4.12 14.75
CA THR A 187 -5.38 2.92 14.81
C THR A 187 -4.56 1.64 14.55
N ALA A 188 -3.60 1.69 13.64
CA ALA A 188 -2.74 0.54 13.34
C ALA A 188 -1.80 0.18 14.49
N LEU A 189 -1.20 1.18 15.16
CA LEU A 189 -0.34 0.99 16.33
C LEU A 189 -1.10 0.44 17.55
N GLN A 190 -2.41 0.70 17.64
CA GLN A 190 -3.28 0.17 18.69
C GLN A 190 -3.91 -1.19 18.33
N SER A 191 -3.62 -1.72 17.15
CA SER A 191 -4.15 -2.99 16.67
C SER A 191 -3.51 -4.17 17.42
N ASN A 192 -4.20 -5.31 17.42
CA ASN A 192 -3.61 -6.62 17.77
C ASN A 192 -3.11 -7.39 16.52
N ASN A 193 -3.23 -6.80 15.33
CA ASN A 193 -2.76 -7.39 14.08
C ASN A 193 -1.32 -6.94 13.80
N GLU A 194 -0.40 -7.91 13.81
CA GLU A 194 1.04 -7.72 13.55
C GLU A 194 1.32 -7.01 12.22
N PHE A 195 0.58 -7.32 11.16
CA PHE A 195 0.76 -6.70 9.85
C PHE A 195 0.45 -5.21 9.90
N CYS A 196 -0.67 -4.82 10.52
CA CYS A 196 -1.03 -3.41 10.69
C CYS A 196 0.06 -2.63 11.44
N ILE A 197 0.53 -3.18 12.57
CA ILE A 197 1.58 -2.55 13.40
C ILE A 197 2.88 -2.45 12.60
N SER A 198 3.30 -3.54 11.97
CA SER A 198 4.53 -3.61 11.18
C SER A 198 4.53 -2.60 10.04
N ASN A 199 3.43 -2.53 9.29
CA ASN A 199 3.28 -1.61 8.17
C ASN A 199 3.34 -0.15 8.64
N ALA A 200 2.68 0.18 9.77
CA ALA A 200 2.77 1.50 10.36
C ALA A 200 4.19 1.87 10.80
N LEU A 201 4.91 0.96 11.45
CA LEU A 201 6.30 1.16 11.87
C LEU A 201 7.23 1.38 10.67
N SER A 202 7.13 0.54 9.63
CA SER A 202 7.92 0.68 8.39
C SER A 202 7.68 2.03 7.72
N PHE A 203 6.42 2.42 7.51
CA PHE A 203 6.09 3.73 6.93
C PHE A 203 6.70 4.88 7.72
N MET A 204 6.63 4.84 9.06
CA MET A 204 7.18 5.89 9.89
C MET A 204 8.72 5.92 9.87
N SER A 205 9.39 4.77 9.78
CA SER A 205 10.84 4.69 9.60
C SER A 205 11.28 5.41 8.32
N ASP A 206 10.61 5.09 7.21
CA ASP A 206 10.91 5.68 5.91
C ASP A 206 10.63 7.19 5.93
N TYR A 207 9.49 7.61 6.50
CA TYR A 207 9.09 9.03 6.55
C TYR A 207 10.06 9.88 7.37
N ALA A 208 10.62 9.37 8.47
CA ALA A 208 11.60 10.13 9.25
C ALA A 208 12.96 10.29 8.59
N GLY A 209 13.27 9.47 7.58
CA GLY A 209 14.42 9.71 6.70
C GLY A 209 14.27 11.02 5.92
N TYR A 210 13.04 11.42 5.60
CA TYR A 210 12.71 12.65 4.87
C TYR A 210 12.43 13.84 5.80
N LYS A 211 13.28 14.01 6.83
CA LYS A 211 13.26 15.08 7.87
C LYS A 211 13.11 16.54 7.37
N LYS A 212 13.08 16.78 6.06
CA LYS A 212 12.93 18.10 5.45
C LYS A 212 11.86 18.03 4.35
N SER A 213 10.83 18.84 4.54
CA SER A 213 9.66 19.07 3.67
C SER A 213 8.43 18.20 4.00
N CYS A 214 7.32 18.91 4.18
CA CYS A 214 5.93 18.46 4.27
C CYS A 214 5.32 18.32 5.70
N ASP A 215 4.56 19.36 6.05
CA ASP A 215 3.41 19.41 6.96
C ASP A 215 3.62 19.20 8.47
N ASN A 216 2.56 19.54 9.24
CA ASN A 216 2.40 19.31 10.69
C ASN A 216 2.57 17.83 11.11
N PHE A 217 2.93 16.92 10.20
CA PHE A 217 3.13 15.50 10.49
C PHE A 217 4.19 15.28 11.57
N TYR A 218 5.26 16.08 11.63
CA TYR A 218 6.27 15.94 12.68
C TYR A 218 5.70 16.20 14.08
N GLU A 219 4.89 17.25 14.21
CA GLU A 219 4.20 17.58 15.47
C GLU A 219 3.20 16.49 15.84
N LEU A 220 2.36 16.08 14.88
CA LEU A 220 1.38 14.99 15.07
C LEU A 220 2.08 13.66 15.40
N TYR A 221 3.23 13.39 14.79
CA TYR A 221 4.02 12.19 15.09
C TYR A 221 4.48 12.17 16.55
N ASN A 222 5.09 13.26 17.02
CA ASN A 222 5.58 13.34 18.40
C ASN A 222 4.45 13.33 19.43
N ASN A 223 3.36 14.04 19.15
CA ASN A 223 2.28 14.25 20.12
C ASN A 223 1.24 13.11 20.09
N GLU A 224 0.94 12.56 18.91
CA GLU A 224 -0.14 11.57 18.75
C GLU A 224 0.34 10.16 18.48
N LEU A 225 1.46 9.94 17.80
CA LEU A 225 1.90 8.60 17.39
C LEU A 225 2.96 8.01 18.33
N TRP A 226 3.94 8.81 18.73
CA TRP A 226 5.06 8.37 19.57
C TRP A 226 4.64 7.68 20.88
N PRO A 227 3.64 8.17 21.64
CA PRO A 227 3.19 7.47 22.84
C PRO A 227 2.74 6.03 22.57
N HIS A 228 2.11 5.78 21.41
CA HIS A 228 1.69 4.42 21.03
C HIS A 228 2.87 3.53 20.64
N ILE A 229 3.89 4.09 19.99
CA ILE A 229 5.13 3.35 19.68
C ILE A 229 5.83 2.91 20.96
N VAL A 230 5.91 3.78 21.97
CA VAL A 230 6.51 3.44 23.27
C VAL A 230 5.77 2.29 23.95
N LEU A 231 4.43 2.27 23.88
CA LEU A 231 3.63 1.18 24.44
C LEU A 231 3.90 -0.18 23.78
N LEU A 232 4.31 -0.20 22.50
CA LEU A 232 4.64 -1.45 21.80
C LEU A 232 5.88 -2.16 22.37
N LYS A 233 6.71 -1.50 23.19
CA LYS A 233 7.78 -2.17 23.96
C LYS A 233 7.26 -3.21 24.95
N HIS A 234 5.97 -3.16 25.25
CA HIS A 234 5.27 -4.13 26.10
C HIS A 234 4.33 -5.04 25.30
N SER A 235 4.49 -5.10 23.98
CA SER A 235 3.71 -5.99 23.11
C SER A 235 3.93 -7.46 23.50
N LEU A 236 2.86 -8.25 23.45
CA LEU A 236 2.93 -9.71 23.61
C LEU A 236 3.32 -10.43 22.30
N ILE A 237 3.40 -9.71 21.19
CA ILE A 237 3.78 -10.25 19.88
C ILE A 237 5.31 -10.12 19.74
N LYS A 238 6.03 -11.24 19.83
CA LYS A 238 7.50 -11.27 19.85
C LYS A 238 8.14 -10.53 18.66
N SER A 239 7.68 -10.78 17.44
CA SER A 239 8.20 -10.13 16.23
C SER A 239 7.98 -8.61 16.21
N ILE A 240 6.97 -8.10 16.94
CA ILE A 240 6.76 -6.66 17.10
C ILE A 240 7.81 -6.08 18.06
N LEU A 241 8.20 -6.80 19.12
CA LEU A 241 9.25 -6.33 20.02
C LEU A 241 10.57 -6.13 19.26
N GLU A 242 10.97 -7.11 18.45
CA GLU A 242 12.18 -7.03 17.60
C GLU A 242 12.12 -5.82 16.66
N LYS A 243 11.01 -5.63 15.95
CA LYS A 243 10.82 -4.46 15.06
C LYS A 243 10.83 -3.13 15.80
N VAL A 244 10.29 -3.08 17.02
CA VAL A 244 10.30 -1.89 17.85
C VAL A 244 11.73 -1.60 18.30
N GLU A 245 12.49 -2.60 18.72
CA GLU A 245 13.92 -2.45 19.04
C GLU A 245 14.71 -1.88 17.87
N ASP A 246 14.54 -2.42 16.66
CA ASP A 246 15.16 -1.90 15.44
C ASP A 246 14.74 -0.45 15.16
N PHE A 247 13.44 -0.15 15.31
CA PHE A 247 12.89 1.20 15.14
C PHE A 247 13.54 2.20 16.10
N PHE A 248 13.75 1.81 17.36
CA PHE A 248 14.42 2.63 18.36
C PHE A 248 15.94 2.70 18.16
N TYR A 249 16.59 1.63 17.68
CA TYR A 249 18.02 1.61 17.39
C TYR A 249 18.37 2.57 16.24
N LEU A 250 17.61 2.50 15.14
CA LEU A 250 17.75 3.41 13.99
C LEU A 250 17.42 4.87 14.35
N ARG A 251 16.70 5.10 15.46
CA ARG A 251 16.36 6.44 15.99
C ARG A 251 16.99 6.74 17.36
N GLY A 252 18.04 6.02 17.75
CA GLY A 252 18.75 6.23 19.03
C GLY A 252 19.26 7.67 19.19
N PRO A 253 19.63 8.08 20.42
CA PRO A 253 19.83 9.50 20.75
C PRO A 253 20.83 10.16 19.80
N GLN A 254 20.35 11.19 19.09
CA GLN A 254 21.20 12.23 18.48
C GLN A 254 21.35 13.38 19.46
#